data_AF-A0A1Q7UNA2-F1
#
_entry.id   AF-A0A1Q7UNA2-F1
#
_cell.length_a   1.000
_cell.length_b   1.000
_cell.length_c   1.000
_cell.angle_alpha   90.00
_cell.angle_beta   90.00
_cell.angle_gamma   90.00
#
_symmetry.space_group_name_H-M   'P 1'
#
loop_
_entity.id
_entity.type
_entity.pdbx_description
1 polymer ?
#
loop_
_entity_poly.entity_id
_entity_poly.type
_entity_poly.pdbx_seq_one_letter_code
_entity_poly.pdbx_strand_id
1 'polypeptide(L)'
;MLPLDVMKQYQCIVVGATQRELTVAFTAEQNKVVIRALQKLTSLNIFPVLVQPAKFRLLMHRIEAYEQHRHDLDWPYYVHWYFTHSIVEYVLTEQVLHKQQIVEEPWEYE
;
A
#
# COMPACT_ATOMS: atom_id res chain seq x y z
N MET A 1 -3.64 0.90 -1.93
CA MET A 1 -3.93 0.33 -0.58
C MET A 1 -4.43 -1.09 -0.74
N LEU A 2 -4.22 -1.96 0.27
CA LEU A 2 -4.87 -3.28 0.28
C LEU A 2 -6.36 -3.11 0.60
N PRO A 3 -7.26 -3.95 0.05
CA PRO A 3 -8.67 -3.97 0.44
C PRO A 3 -8.84 -4.29 1.93
N LEU A 4 -9.87 -3.72 2.57
CA LEU A 4 -10.15 -3.95 3.99
C LEU A 4 -10.31 -5.44 4.31
N ASP A 5 -10.98 -6.19 3.44
CA ASP A 5 -11.19 -7.63 3.61
C ASP A 5 -9.87 -8.41 3.60
N VAL A 6 -8.92 -8.02 2.75
CA VAL A 6 -7.58 -8.61 2.70
C VAL A 6 -6.82 -8.29 3.99
N MET A 7 -6.89 -7.04 4.46
CA MET A 7 -6.23 -6.62 5.71
C MET A 7 -6.77 -7.37 6.93
N LYS A 8 -8.09 -7.60 6.98
CA LYS A 8 -8.76 -8.39 8.03
C LYS A 8 -8.41 -9.86 7.96
N GLN A 9 -8.55 -10.48 6.78
CA GLN A 9 -8.33 -11.90 6.58
C GLN A 9 -6.89 -12.31 6.95
N TYR A 10 -5.92 -11.49 6.56
CA TYR A 10 -4.51 -11.79 6.76
C TYR A 10 -3.88 -11.08 7.95
N GLN A 11 -4.67 -10.35 8.74
CA GLN A 11 -4.20 -9.56 9.89
C GLN A 11 -2.96 -8.72 9.53
N CYS A 12 -3.03 -8.02 8.40
CA CYS A 12 -1.95 -7.20 7.86
C CYS A 12 -2.43 -5.78 7.56
N ILE A 13 -1.56 -4.79 7.76
CA ILE A 13 -1.86 -3.39 7.48
C ILE A 13 -0.63 -2.77 6.81
N VAL A 14 -0.79 -2.17 5.64
CA VAL A 14 0.29 -1.35 5.06
C VAL A 14 0.46 -0.13 5.97
N VAL A 15 1.67 0.13 6.47
CA VAL A 15 1.98 1.29 7.34
C VAL A 15 3.00 2.24 6.71
N GLY A 16 3.60 1.86 5.58
CA GLY A 16 4.46 2.71 4.77
C GLY A 16 4.74 2.09 3.41
N ALA A 17 5.21 2.91 2.46
CA ALA A 17 5.59 2.45 1.14
C ALA A 17 6.73 3.31 0.57
N THR A 18 7.62 2.65 -0.16
CA THR A 18 8.68 3.25 -0.99
C THR A 18 8.50 2.78 -2.43
N GLN A 19 9.37 3.23 -3.34
CA GLN A 19 9.29 2.88 -4.77
C GLN A 19 9.34 1.37 -5.06
N ARG A 20 9.93 0.55 -4.19
CA ARG A 20 10.09 -0.90 -4.42
C ARG A 20 9.69 -1.78 -3.24
N GLU A 21 9.26 -1.18 -2.15
CA GLU A 21 9.01 -1.90 -0.89
C GLU A 21 7.80 -1.35 -0.14
N LEU A 22 6.96 -2.25 0.36
CA LEU A 22 5.87 -1.95 1.27
C LEU A 22 6.23 -2.38 2.69
N THR A 23 6.10 -1.45 3.63
CA THR A 23 6.19 -1.73 5.05
C THR A 23 4.83 -2.22 5.53
N VAL A 24 4.73 -3.48 5.93
CA VAL A 24 3.46 -4.11 6.32
C VAL A 24 3.52 -4.58 7.77
N ALA A 25 2.60 -4.07 8.59
CA ALA A 25 2.43 -4.45 9.98
C ALA A 25 1.64 -5.77 10.12
N PHE A 26 2.08 -6.64 11.03
CA PHE A 26 1.48 -7.93 11.38
C PHE A 26 1.35 -8.12 12.90
N THR A 27 0.35 -8.88 13.37
CA THR A 27 0.03 -9.07 14.81
C THR A 27 0.90 -10.09 15.55
N ALA A 28 1.31 -11.19 14.90
CA ALA A 28 2.19 -12.25 15.41
C ALA A 28 2.57 -13.20 14.25
N GLU A 29 3.54 -14.09 14.49
CA GLU A 29 4.22 -15.02 13.56
C GLU A 29 4.08 -14.70 12.07
N GLN A 30 5.19 -14.24 11.47
CA GLN A 30 5.31 -13.99 10.03
C GLN A 30 4.87 -15.22 9.24
N ASN A 31 3.62 -15.22 8.78
CA ASN A 31 3.17 -16.23 7.86
C ASN A 31 3.81 -15.95 6.51
N LYS A 32 4.94 -16.62 6.24
CA LYS A 32 5.70 -16.48 4.98
C LYS A 32 4.81 -16.66 3.74
N VAL A 33 3.70 -17.41 3.87
CA VAL A 33 2.72 -17.57 2.80
C VAL A 33 2.00 -16.24 2.51
N VAL A 34 1.59 -15.51 3.55
CA VAL A 34 0.95 -14.20 3.43
C VAL A 34 1.93 -13.20 2.82
N ILE A 35 3.17 -13.17 3.30
CA ILE A 35 4.20 -12.28 2.73
C ILE A 35 4.40 -12.57 1.24
N ARG A 36 4.54 -13.84 0.85
CA ARG A 36 4.65 -14.23 -0.57
C ARG A 36 3.41 -13.89 -1.38
N ALA A 37 2.22 -14.06 -0.82
CA ALA A 37 0.97 -13.72 -1.49
C ALA A 37 0.90 -12.20 -1.73
N LEU A 38 1.26 -11.39 -0.74
CA LEU A 38 1.34 -9.95 -0.86
C LEU A 38 2.39 -9.54 -1.89
N GLN A 39 3.60 -10.11 -1.87
CA GLN A 39 4.63 -9.86 -2.89
C GLN A 39 4.12 -10.16 -4.30
N LYS A 40 3.42 -11.27 -4.51
CA LYS A 40 2.83 -11.62 -5.81
C LYS A 40 1.72 -10.67 -6.22
N LEU A 41 0.90 -10.24 -5.26
CA LEU A 41 -0.24 -9.35 -5.52
C LEU A 41 0.23 -7.93 -5.86
N THR A 42 1.28 -7.45 -5.19
CA THR A 42 1.74 -6.05 -5.32
C THR A 42 2.93 -5.90 -6.25
N SER A 43 3.63 -6.99 -6.61
CA SER A 43 4.93 -6.95 -7.29
C SER A 43 6.00 -6.13 -6.57
N LEU A 44 5.80 -5.85 -5.27
CA LEU A 44 6.71 -5.09 -4.42
C LEU A 44 7.33 -5.97 -3.34
N ASN A 45 8.53 -5.61 -2.89
CA ASN A 45 9.10 -6.20 -1.70
C ASN A 45 8.23 -5.88 -0.48
N ILE A 46 8.20 -6.79 0.49
CA ILE A 46 7.43 -6.60 1.71
C ILE A 46 8.42 -6.58 2.86
N PHE A 47 8.50 -5.45 3.56
CA PHE A 47 9.22 -5.31 4.81
C PHE A 47 8.24 -5.53 5.97
N PRO A 48 8.29 -6.69 6.64
CA PRO A 48 7.35 -7.01 7.71
C PRO A 48 7.72 -6.30 9.01
N VAL A 49 6.74 -5.67 9.65
CA VAL A 49 6.88 -5.06 10.98
C VAL A 49 5.95 -5.78 11.95
N LEU A 50 6.49 -6.24 13.08
CA LEU A 50 5.69 -6.85 14.13
C LEU A 50 5.07 -5.77 15.01
N VAL A 51 3.76 -5.86 15.21
CA VAL A 51 2.99 -4.92 16.01
C VAL A 51 2.22 -5.69 17.07
N GLN A 52 2.24 -5.18 18.30
CA GLN A 52 1.47 -5.77 19.39
C GLN A 52 -0.03 -5.85 19.02
N PRO A 53 -0.72 -6.96 19.31
CA PRO A 53 -2.12 -7.15 18.95
C PRO A 53 -3.05 -5.99 19.38
N ALA A 54 -2.81 -5.40 20.56
CA ALA A 54 -3.57 -4.25 21.03
C ALA A 54 -3.44 -3.03 20.11
N LYS A 55 -2.21 -2.73 19.66
CA LYS A 55 -1.94 -1.62 18.72
C LYS A 55 -2.50 -1.91 17.34
N PHE A 56 -2.40 -3.15 16.88
CA PHE A 56 -2.96 -3.56 15.60
C PHE A 56 -4.49 -3.41 15.57
N ARG A 57 -5.19 -3.82 16.63
CA ARG A 57 -6.64 -3.64 16.75
C ARG A 57 -7.05 -2.17 16.64
N LEU A 58 -6.28 -1.27 17.26
CA LEU A 58 -6.52 0.17 17.14
C LEU A 58 -6.32 0.68 15.70
N LEU A 59 -5.26 0.21 15.03
CA LEU A 59 -5.01 0.56 13.62
C LEU A 59 -6.14 0.04 12.71
N MET A 60 -6.58 -1.21 12.90
CA MET A 60 -7.67 -1.81 12.13
C MET A 60 -8.98 -1.05 12.33
N HIS A 61 -9.34 -0.76 13.58
CA HIS A 61 -10.57 -0.03 13.89
C HIS A 61 -10.59 1.37 13.26
N ARG A 62 -9.44 2.05 13.18
CA ARG A 62 -9.34 3.36 12.51
C ARG A 62 -9.58 3.25 11.00
N ILE A 63 -9.07 2.19 10.36
CA ILE A 63 -9.28 1.94 8.94
C ILE A 63 -10.74 1.55 8.67
N GLU A 64 -11.33 0.69 9.51
CA GLU A 64 -12.75 0.32 9.40
C GLU A 64 -13.67 1.53 9.53
N ALA A 65 -13.43 2.37 10.54
CA ALA A 65 -14.18 3.60 10.72
C ALA A 65 -14.02 4.51 9.49
N TYR A 66 -12.82 4.63 8.92
CA TYR A 66 -12.62 5.40 7.69
C TYR A 66 -13.42 4.84 6.51
N GLU A 67 -13.33 3.54 6.22
CA GLU A 67 -14.06 2.91 5.10
C GLU A 67 -15.58 3.08 5.25
N GLN A 68 -16.11 3.02 6.48
CA GLN A 68 -17.52 3.27 6.77
C GLN A 68 -17.94 4.71 6.48
N HIS A 69 -17.09 5.70 6.79
CA HIS A 69 -17.38 7.12 6.62
C HIS A 69 -16.85 7.70 5.29
N ARG A 70 -16.16 6.88 4.47
CA ARG A 70 -15.56 7.29 3.19
C ARG A 70 -16.61 7.73 2.18
N HIS A 71 -17.85 7.28 2.33
CA HIS A 71 -18.98 7.72 1.49
C HIS A 71 -19.58 9.07 1.93
N ASP A 72 -19.30 9.52 3.16
CA ASP A 72 -19.84 10.76 3.74
C ASP A 72 -18.83 11.92 3.75
N LEU A 73 -17.55 11.66 3.47
CA LEU A 73 -16.45 12.64 3.56
C LEU A 73 -15.80 12.89 2.20
N ASP A 74 -16.03 14.08 1.65
CA ASP A 74 -15.52 14.56 0.35
C ASP A 74 -13.98 14.74 0.26
N TRP A 75 -13.20 14.43 1.29
CA TRP A 75 -11.75 14.69 1.31
C TRP A 75 -10.96 13.72 2.21
N PRO A 76 -9.68 13.38 1.92
CA PRO A 76 -9.00 12.23 2.51
C PRO A 76 -8.46 12.56 3.90
N TYR A 77 -9.33 12.60 4.90
CA TYR A 77 -8.99 13.07 6.25
C TYR A 77 -8.20 12.07 7.11
N TYR A 78 -7.81 10.90 6.61
CA TYR A 78 -6.99 9.96 7.38
C TYR A 78 -5.92 9.21 6.59
N VAL A 79 -5.54 9.75 5.44
CA VAL A 79 -4.25 9.39 4.88
C VAL A 79 -3.23 10.11 5.76
N HIS A 80 -2.68 9.40 6.76
CA HIS A 80 -1.52 9.88 7.51
C HIS A 80 -0.54 10.45 6.48
N TRP A 81 -0.08 11.70 6.65
CA TRP A 81 0.60 12.46 5.58
C TRP A 81 1.73 11.67 4.85
N TYR A 82 2.34 10.69 5.52
CA TYR A 82 3.27 9.73 4.92
C TYR A 82 2.67 8.90 3.77
N PHE A 83 1.41 8.45 3.86
CA PHE A 83 0.72 7.73 2.79
C PHE A 83 0.33 8.61 1.61
N THR A 84 0.01 9.89 1.84
CA THR A 84 -0.21 10.82 0.72
C THR A 84 1.10 11.03 -0.02
N HIS A 85 2.23 11.11 0.70
CA HIS A 85 3.53 11.19 0.06
C HIS A 85 3.83 9.94 -0.77
N SER A 86 3.66 8.73 -0.23
CA SER A 86 3.94 7.51 -0.99
C SER A 86 3.02 7.32 -2.20
N ILE A 87 1.74 7.70 -2.08
CA ILE A 87 0.79 7.63 -3.21
C ILE A 87 1.11 8.69 -4.26
N VAL A 88 1.39 9.93 -3.85
CA VAL A 88 1.79 11.01 -4.77
C VAL A 88 3.11 10.67 -5.45
N GLU A 89 4.09 10.15 -4.71
CA GLU A 89 5.38 9.73 -5.28
C GLU A 89 5.20 8.56 -6.25
N TYR A 90 4.39 7.54 -5.92
CA TYR A 90 4.07 6.44 -6.82
C TYR A 90 3.36 6.90 -8.11
N VAL A 91 2.36 7.77 -7.99
CA VAL A 91 1.61 8.29 -9.15
C VAL A 91 2.49 9.19 -10.01
N LEU A 92 3.35 10.00 -9.40
CA LEU A 92 4.29 10.86 -10.12
C LEU A 92 5.38 10.02 -10.82
N THR A 93 5.88 8.95 -10.20
CA THR A 93 6.88 8.08 -10.84
C THR A 93 6.28 7.22 -11.96
N GLU A 94 5.05 6.71 -11.83
CA GLU A 94 4.36 6.04 -12.94
C GLU A 94 4.14 7.00 -14.12
N GLN A 95 3.78 8.26 -13.88
CA GLN A 95 3.65 9.26 -14.96
C GLN A 95 4.99 9.60 -15.62
N VAL A 96 6.10 9.57 -14.88
CA VAL A 96 7.45 9.81 -15.42
C VAL A 96 7.94 8.61 -16.23
N LEU A 97 7.76 7.38 -15.74
CA LEU A 97 8.09 6.15 -16.49
C LEU A 97 7.25 6.04 -17.77
N HIS A 98 5.96 6.34 -17.70
CA HIS A 98 5.09 6.29 -18.87
C HIS A 98 5.41 7.37 -19.91
N LYS A 99 5.91 8.55 -19.47
CA LYS A 99 6.42 9.60 -20.38
C LYS A 99 7.77 9.24 -21.00
N GLN A 100 8.66 8.58 -20.26
CA GLN A 100 9.95 8.14 -20.82
C GLN A 100 9.78 7.04 -21.87
N GLN A 101 8.82 6.12 -21.67
CA GLN A 101 8.52 5.08 -22.65
C GLN A 101 7.92 5.63 -23.97
N ILE A 102 7.23 6.78 -23.94
CA ILE A 102 6.72 7.44 -25.16
C ILE A 102 7.81 8.22 -25.90
N VAL A 103 8.87 8.66 -25.19
CA VAL A 103 9.99 9.40 -25.79
C VAL A 103 11.06 8.46 -26.38
N GLU A 104 11.12 7.21 -25.92
CA GLU A 104 12.09 6.20 -26.36
C GLU A 104 11.57 5.22 -27.42
N GLU A 105 10.45 5.49 -28.12
CA GLU A 105 10.18 4.82 -29.41
C GLU A 105 10.96 5.57 -30.51
N PRO A 106 12.09 5.02 -31.00
CA PRO A 106 12.72 5.57 -32.19
C PRO A 106 11.89 5.09 -33.37
N TRP A 107 11.41 6.04 -34.16
CA TRP A 107 10.91 5.77 -35.50
C TRP A 107 12.05 5.10 -36.29
N GLU A 108 12.06 3.76 -36.32
CA GLU A 108 12.86 2.99 -37.26
C GLU A 108 12.27 3.24 -38.66
N TYR A 109 13.11 3.79 -39.52
CA TYR A 109 12.83 4.11 -40.92
C TYR A 109 12.61 2.83 -41.74
N GLU A 110 11.60 2.85 -42.61
CA GLU A 110 11.75 2.43 -44.01
C GLU A 110 11.17 3.51 -44.93
#